data_AF-A0A920UIY7-F1
#
_entry.id   AF-A0A920UIY7-F1
#
_cell.length_a   1.000
_cell.length_b   1.000
_cell.length_c   1.000
_cell.angle_alpha   90.00
_cell.angle_beta   90.00
_cell.angle_gamma   90.00
#
_symmetry.space_group_name_H-M   'P 1'
#
loop_
_entity.id
_entity.type
_entity.pdbx_description
1 polymer ?
#
loop_
_entity_poly.entity_id
_entity_poly.type
_entity_poly.pdbx_seq_one_letter_code
_entity_poly.pdbx_strand_id
1 'polypeptide(L)'
;MSASEKLTLAKQLERLGVNTIEAGFAASSPGDFNSVRDIGQQIQNSTVVSLCRASKNDIDAAVDALSDAKNWGIHTFISTSDLHMKHKLQMEPKEVKSMAVAAVERAKKTTEMWNSVLKTQPQ
;
A
#
# COMPACT_ATOMS: atom_id res chain seq x y z
N MET A 1 -9.30 -15.83 2.61
CA MET A 1 -8.50 -16.38 1.51
C MET A 1 -7.11 -16.69 2.01
N SER A 2 -6.57 -17.85 1.69
CA SER A 2 -5.18 -18.21 1.98
C SER A 2 -4.21 -17.40 1.12
N ALA A 3 -2.93 -17.36 1.50
CA ALA A 3 -1.90 -16.68 0.73
C ALA A 3 -1.76 -17.25 -0.71
N SER A 4 -1.88 -18.57 -0.86
CA SER A 4 -1.81 -19.24 -2.16
C SER A 4 -3.00 -18.89 -3.07
N GLU A 5 -4.21 -18.78 -2.51
CA GLU A 5 -5.40 -18.31 -3.25
C GLU A 5 -5.23 -16.87 -3.72
N LYS A 6 -4.76 -15.97 -2.83
CA LYS A 6 -4.50 -14.56 -3.19
C LYS A 6 -3.47 -14.46 -4.32
N LEU A 7 -2.36 -15.19 -4.25
CA LEU A 7 -1.34 -15.18 -5.31
C LEU A 7 -1.87 -15.73 -6.64
N THR A 8 -2.68 -16.78 -6.58
CA THR A 8 -3.29 -17.37 -7.77
C THR A 8 -4.17 -16.36 -8.48
N LEU A 9 -5.01 -15.64 -7.74
CA LEU A 9 -5.86 -14.59 -8.28
C LEU A 9 -5.06 -13.39 -8.80
N ALA A 10 -4.03 -12.96 -8.09
CA ALA A 10 -3.16 -11.88 -8.55
C ALA A 10 -2.53 -12.20 -9.93
N LYS A 11 -2.07 -13.44 -10.14
CA LYS A 11 -1.54 -13.89 -11.44
C LYS A 11 -2.61 -13.91 -12.53
N GLN A 12 -3.85 -14.29 -12.21
CA GLN A 12 -4.95 -14.24 -13.19
C GLN A 12 -5.32 -12.80 -13.54
N LEU A 13 -5.32 -11.88 -12.57
CA LEU A 13 -5.57 -10.47 -12.80
C LEU A 13 -4.47 -9.83 -13.66
N GLU A 14 -3.20 -10.16 -13.41
CA GLU A 14 -2.09 -9.71 -14.25
C GLU A 14 -2.22 -10.25 -15.68
N ARG A 15 -2.59 -11.52 -15.85
CA ARG A 15 -2.85 -12.11 -17.17
C ARG A 15 -4.02 -11.45 -17.90
N LEU A 16 -5.04 -11.02 -17.16
CA LEU A 16 -6.16 -10.23 -17.70
C LEU A 16 -5.71 -8.84 -18.18
N GLY A 17 -4.54 -8.36 -17.73
CA GLY A 17 -3.97 -7.08 -18.12
C GLY A 17 -4.47 -5.91 -17.28
N VAL A 18 -4.87 -6.14 -16.02
CA VAL A 18 -5.25 -5.03 -15.14
C VAL A 18 -4.03 -4.15 -14.84
N ASN A 19 -4.24 -2.83 -14.78
CA ASN A 19 -3.14 -1.90 -14.52
C ASN A 19 -2.62 -2.00 -13.08
N THR A 20 -3.52 -2.23 -12.12
CA THR A 20 -3.23 -2.18 -10.70
C THR A 20 -3.89 -3.34 -9.97
N ILE A 21 -3.16 -3.96 -9.04
CA ILE A 21 -3.66 -5.01 -8.15
C ILE A 21 -3.47 -4.53 -6.71
N GLU A 22 -4.55 -4.27 -5.99
CA GLU A 22 -4.50 -4.05 -4.54
C GLU A 22 -4.39 -5.41 -3.83
N ALA A 23 -3.20 -5.73 -3.33
CA ALA A 23 -2.86 -7.06 -2.83
C ALA A 23 -3.34 -7.32 -1.39
N GLY A 24 -3.71 -6.26 -0.66
CA GLY A 24 -4.23 -6.34 0.69
C GLY A 24 -3.80 -5.18 1.57
N PHE A 25 -3.85 -5.40 2.88
CA PHE A 25 -3.50 -4.41 3.91
C PHE A 25 -2.34 -4.95 4.75
N ALA A 26 -1.12 -4.54 4.45
CA ALA A 26 0.09 -5.15 5.03
C ALA A 26 0.16 -5.04 6.56
N ALA A 27 -0.34 -3.94 7.13
CA ALA A 27 -0.29 -3.68 8.58
C ALA A 27 -1.38 -4.40 9.40
N SER A 28 -2.20 -5.26 8.78
CA SER A 28 -3.34 -5.93 9.41
C SER A 28 -2.87 -7.08 10.29
N SER A 29 -1.96 -7.89 9.74
CA SER A 29 -1.40 -9.06 10.41
C SER A 29 -0.07 -9.48 9.76
N PRO A 30 0.77 -10.27 10.43
CA PRO A 30 1.97 -10.84 9.79
C PRO A 30 1.63 -11.67 8.54
N GLY A 31 0.47 -12.33 8.53
CA GLY A 31 0.01 -13.10 7.37
C GLY A 31 -0.36 -12.22 6.18
N ASP A 32 -1.00 -11.06 6.42
CA ASP A 32 -1.28 -10.09 5.36
C ASP A 32 -0.01 -9.41 4.85
N PHE A 33 0.92 -9.06 5.74
CA PHE A 33 2.24 -8.55 5.35
C PHE A 33 2.95 -9.51 4.39
N ASN A 34 3.07 -10.78 4.77
CA ASN A 34 3.72 -11.79 3.95
C ASN A 34 2.97 -12.01 2.62
N SER A 35 1.63 -12.02 2.64
CA SER A 35 0.83 -12.18 1.42
C SER A 35 1.04 -11.02 0.44
N VAL A 36 1.07 -9.78 0.93
CA VAL A 36 1.31 -8.59 0.11
C VAL A 36 2.72 -8.64 -0.48
N ARG A 37 3.72 -9.02 0.32
CA ARG A 37 5.11 -9.18 -0.12
C ARG A 37 5.27 -10.24 -1.20
N ASP A 38 4.71 -11.43 -0.98
CA ASP A 38 4.79 -12.54 -1.93
C ASP A 38 4.14 -12.16 -3.27
N ILE A 39 3.01 -11.45 -3.24
CA ILE A 39 2.37 -10.94 -4.47
C ILE A 39 3.24 -9.88 -5.14
N GLY A 40 3.77 -8.93 -4.37
CA GLY A 40 4.67 -7.87 -4.86
C GLY A 40 5.90 -8.41 -5.60
N GLN A 41 6.50 -9.49 -5.09
CA GLN A 41 7.68 -10.11 -5.70
C GLN A 41 7.35 -10.91 -6.98
N GLN A 42 6.12 -11.39 -7.13
CA GLN A 42 5.72 -12.30 -8.21
C GLN A 42 5.08 -11.58 -9.40
N ILE A 43 4.40 -10.46 -9.17
CA ILE A 43 3.75 -9.67 -10.22
C ILE A 43 4.78 -8.71 -10.84
N GLN A 44 4.83 -8.67 -12.18
CA GLN A 44 5.90 -8.02 -12.94
C GLN A 44 5.40 -6.93 -13.91
N ASN A 45 4.13 -6.99 -14.29
CA ASN A 45 3.53 -6.13 -15.32
C ASN A 45 2.49 -5.16 -14.73
N SER A 46 1.72 -5.58 -13.73
CA SER A 46 0.78 -4.72 -13.01
C SER A 46 1.46 -3.99 -11.85
N THR A 47 0.96 -2.81 -11.50
CA THR A 47 1.36 -2.13 -10.25
C THR A 47 0.74 -2.84 -9.05
N VAL A 48 1.54 -3.25 -8.08
CA VAL A 48 1.02 -3.83 -6.83
C VAL A 48 0.85 -2.76 -5.76
N VAL A 49 -0.33 -2.71 -5.14
CA VAL A 49 -0.66 -1.69 -4.14
C VAL A 49 -1.04 -2.33 -2.81
N SER A 50 -0.61 -1.72 -1.71
CA SER A 50 -1.01 -2.07 -0.35
C SER A 50 -1.86 -0.95 0.24
N LEU A 51 -3.01 -1.33 0.81
CA LEU A 51 -3.88 -0.44 1.57
C LEU A 51 -3.28 -0.20 2.96
N CYS A 52 -3.35 1.03 3.45
CA CYS A 52 -2.90 1.39 4.78
C CYS A 52 -3.76 2.50 5.40
N ARG A 53 -3.86 2.53 6.74
CA ARG A 53 -4.42 3.68 7.45
C ARG A 53 -3.51 4.90 7.26
N ALA A 54 -4.03 6.11 7.42
CA ALA A 54 -3.25 7.35 7.48
C ALA A 54 -2.43 7.45 8.79
N SER A 55 -1.50 6.52 8.97
CA SER A 55 -0.63 6.37 10.15
C SER A 55 0.79 6.11 9.69
N LYS A 56 1.78 6.63 10.44
CA LYS A 56 3.20 6.42 10.14
C LYS A 56 3.55 4.94 10.01
N ASN A 57 3.11 4.14 10.98
CA ASN A 57 3.48 2.73 11.11
C ASN A 57 2.84 1.89 10.01
N ASP A 58 1.57 2.16 9.66
CA ASP A 58 0.89 1.40 8.60
C ASP A 58 1.49 1.70 7.22
N ILE A 59 1.90 2.96 6.98
CA ILE A 59 2.61 3.33 5.76
C ILE A 59 3.96 2.63 5.68
N ASP A 60 4.73 2.61 6.78
CA ASP A 60 6.03 1.93 6.81
C ASP A 60 5.89 0.43 6.55
N ALA A 61 4.94 -0.23 7.21
CA ALA A 61 4.67 -1.64 6.96
C ALA A 61 4.23 -1.92 5.51
N ALA A 62 3.44 -1.04 4.90
CA ALA A 62 3.04 -1.17 3.50
C ALA A 62 4.21 -0.97 2.53
N VAL A 63 5.12 -0.04 2.82
CA VAL A 63 6.35 0.15 2.06
C VAL A 63 7.26 -1.07 2.20
N ASP A 64 7.52 -1.52 3.43
CA ASP A 64 8.42 -2.64 3.69
C ASP A 64 7.91 -3.94 3.04
N ALA A 65 6.59 -4.14 3.00
CA ALA A 65 6.00 -5.28 2.31
C ALA A 65 6.23 -5.23 0.80
N LEU A 66 6.27 -4.03 0.20
CA LEU A 66 6.36 -3.85 -1.25
C LEU A 66 7.74 -3.39 -1.75
N SER A 67 8.73 -3.27 -0.86
CA SER A 67 10.07 -2.80 -1.22
C SER A 67 10.74 -3.68 -2.26
N ASP A 68 10.44 -4.98 -2.29
CA ASP A 68 11.02 -5.91 -3.27
C ASP A 68 10.20 -6.01 -4.57
N ALA A 69 9.10 -5.26 -4.69
CA ALA A 69 8.24 -5.30 -5.87
C ALA A 69 8.80 -4.44 -7.01
N LYS A 70 8.65 -4.91 -8.26
CA LYS A 70 9.14 -4.18 -9.44
C LYS A 70 8.41 -2.86 -9.67
N ASN A 71 7.09 -2.86 -9.53
CA ASN A 71 6.24 -1.69 -9.71
C ASN A 71 5.17 -1.69 -8.61
N TRP A 72 5.21 -0.70 -7.72
CA TRP A 72 4.35 -0.68 -6.54
C TRP A 72 3.86 0.71 -6.15
N GLY A 73 2.83 0.74 -5.31
CA GLY A 73 2.27 1.96 -4.75
C GLY A 73 1.61 1.75 -3.39
N ILE A 74 1.22 2.86 -2.76
CA ILE A 74 0.57 2.89 -1.46
C ILE A 74 -0.81 3.53 -1.61
N HIS A 75 -1.85 2.84 -1.15
CA HIS A 75 -3.19 3.40 -1.02
C HIS A 75 -3.42 3.71 0.45
N THR A 76 -3.36 4.99 0.83
CA THR A 76 -3.69 5.42 2.20
C THR A 76 -5.10 6.01 2.26
N PHE A 77 -5.76 5.89 3.41
CA PHE A 77 -7.09 6.46 3.62
C PHE A 77 -7.30 6.98 5.04
N ILE A 78 -8.24 7.92 5.18
CA ILE A 78 -8.82 8.37 6.43
C ILE A 78 -10.30 8.73 6.21
N SER A 79 -11.17 8.44 7.17
CA SER A 79 -12.59 8.75 7.05
C SER A 79 -12.87 10.25 7.09
N THR A 80 -13.76 10.74 6.23
CA THR A 80 -14.02 12.19 6.04
C THR A 80 -15.44 12.63 6.37
N SER A 81 -16.35 11.72 6.72
CA SER A 81 -17.71 12.12 7.11
C SER A 81 -17.75 12.62 8.55
N ASP A 82 -18.59 13.64 8.82
CA ASP A 82 -18.73 14.25 10.15
C ASP A 82 -19.00 13.22 11.25
N LEU A 83 -19.84 12.22 10.94
CA LEU A 83 -20.13 11.12 11.85
C LEU A 83 -18.88 10.32 12.23
N HIS A 84 -18.03 9.98 11.25
CA HIS A 84 -16.79 9.24 11.52
C HIS A 84 -15.76 10.11 12.23
N MET A 85 -15.61 11.37 11.84
CA MET A 85 -14.67 12.29 12.49
C MET A 85 -15.02 12.48 13.96
N LYS A 86 -16.30 12.73 14.27
CA LYS A 86 -16.77 12.96 15.64
C LYS A 86 -16.76 11.71 16.51
N HIS A 87 -17.26 10.58 16.01
CA HIS A 87 -17.54 9.41 16.85
C HIS A 87 -16.53 8.27 16.75
N LYS A 88 -15.78 8.17 15.64
CA LYS A 88 -14.79 7.10 15.42
C LYS A 88 -13.37 7.61 15.59
N LEU A 89 -13.03 8.73 14.94
CA LEU A 89 -11.69 9.31 15.00
C LEU A 89 -11.51 10.22 16.21
N GLN A 90 -12.61 10.83 16.69
CA GLN A 90 -12.60 11.86 17.74
C GLN A 90 -11.65 13.01 17.40
N MET A 91 -11.73 13.47 16.14
CA MET A 91 -10.84 14.47 15.56
C MET A 91 -11.65 15.55 14.86
N GLU A 92 -11.15 16.78 14.90
CA GLU A 92 -11.68 17.88 14.11
C GLU A 92 -11.26 17.76 12.63
N PRO A 93 -12.03 18.32 11.68
CA PRO A 93 -11.73 18.23 10.24
C PRO A 93 -10.31 18.70 9.87
N LYS A 94 -9.76 19.68 10.61
CA LYS A 94 -8.39 20.18 10.40
C LYS A 94 -7.33 19.13 10.76
N GLU A 95 -7.55 18.36 11.83
CA GLU A 95 -6.65 17.29 12.27
C GLU A 95 -6.68 16.13 11.27
N VAL A 96 -7.88 15.74 10.83
CA VAL A 96 -8.07 14.72 9.79
C VAL A 96 -7.35 15.09 8.50
N LYS A 97 -7.48 16.35 8.06
CA LYS A 97 -6.73 16.87 6.90
C LYS A 97 -5.22 16.82 7.13
N SER A 98 -4.74 17.23 8.30
CA SER A 98 -3.32 17.19 8.64
C SER A 98 -2.75 15.78 8.60
N MET A 99 -3.51 14.80 9.10
CA MET A 99 -3.12 13.39 9.03
C MET A 99 -3.07 12.85 7.61
N ALA A 100 -4.07 13.18 6.78
CA ALA A 100 -4.07 12.80 5.38
C ALA A 100 -2.84 13.36 4.63
N VAL A 101 -2.51 14.64 4.85
CA VAL A 101 -1.33 15.27 4.25
C VAL A 101 -0.05 14.57 4.69
N ALA A 102 0.15 14.38 6.00
CA ALA A 102 1.34 13.72 6.53
C ALA A 102 1.50 12.28 6.02
N ALA A 103 0.38 11.56 5.86
CA ALA A 103 0.36 10.22 5.30
C ALA A 103 0.82 10.21 3.84
N VAL A 104 0.27 11.10 3.01
CA VAL A 104 0.65 11.23 1.59
C VAL A 104 2.11 11.67 1.43
N GLU A 105 2.57 12.65 2.22
CA GLU A 105 3.97 13.10 2.19
C GLU A 105 4.94 11.96 2.53
N ARG A 106 4.60 11.14 3.54
CA ARG A 106 5.40 9.98 3.91
C ARG A 106 5.44 8.95 2.78
N ALA A 107 4.29 8.55 2.25
CA ALA A 107 4.21 7.59 1.16
C ALA A 107 4.96 8.08 -0.09
N LYS A 108 4.85 9.37 -0.42
CA LYS A 108 5.57 10.01 -1.53
C LYS A 108 7.08 9.95 -1.34
N LYS A 109 7.58 10.37 -0.18
CA LYS A 109 9.03 10.39 0.11
C LYS A 109 9.67 9.02 -0.11
N THR A 110 8.99 7.95 0.30
CA THR A 110 9.55 6.60 0.20
C THR A 110 9.43 6.00 -1.20
N THR A 111 8.35 6.29 -1.94
CA THR A 111 8.19 5.86 -3.35
C THR A 111 9.13 6.62 -4.30
N GLU A 112 9.37 7.92 -4.09
CA GLU A 112 10.35 8.70 -4.86
C GLU A 112 11.78 8.25 -4.60
N MET A 113 12.13 8.00 -3.33
CA MET A 113 13.41 7.40 -2.96
C MET A 113 13.62 6.06 -3.68
N TRP A 114 12.59 5.21 -3.74
CA TRP A 114 12.66 3.94 -4.46
C TRP A 114 12.88 4.11 -5.97
N ASN A 115 12.13 5.01 -6.60
CA ASN A 115 12.31 5.31 -8.03
C ASN A 115 13.71 5.85 -8.35
N SER A 116 14.36 6.53 -7.40
CA SER A 116 15.75 6.97 -7.55
C SER A 116 16.74 5.81 -7.45
N VAL A 117 16.51 4.84 -6.56
CA VAL A 117 17.37 3.64 -6.41
C VAL A 117 17.29 2.75 -7.66
N LEU A 118 16.09 2.50 -8.19
CA LEU A 118 15.93 1.67 -9.40
C LEU A 118 16.62 2.27 -10.63
N LYS A 119 16.67 3.61 -10.75
CA LYS A 119 17.37 4.28 -11.86
C LYS A 119 18.90 4.16 -11.78
N THR A 120 19.45 3.73 -10.64
CA THR A 120 20.89 3.61 -10.42
C THR A 120 21.43 2.18 -10.55
N GLN A 121 20.56 1.18 -10.70
CA GLN A 121 21.01 -0.19 -10.94
C GLN A 121 21.28 -0.42 -12.43
N PRO A 122 22.46 -0.97 -12.81
CA PRO A 122 22.76 -1.28 -14.21
C PRO A 122 21.77 -2.32 -14.75
N GLN A 123 21.28 -2.10 -15.97
CA GLN A 123 20.41 -3.04 -16.69
C GLN A 123 21.13 -4.32 -17.06
#